data_AF-A0A7C5GJL6-F1
#
_entry.id   AF-A0A7C5GJL6-F1
#
_cell.length_a   1.000
_cell.length_b   1.000
_cell.length_c   1.000
_cell.angle_alpha   90.00
_cell.angle_beta   90.00
_cell.angle_gamma   90.00
#
_symmetry.space_group_name_H-M   'P 1'
#
loop_
_entity.id
_entity.type
_entity.pdbx_description
1 polymer ?
#
loop_
_entity_poly.entity_id
_entity_poly.type
_entity_poly.pdbx_seq_one_letter_code
_entity_poly.pdbx_strand_id
1 'polypeptide(L)'
;LSIYEITQAGEHAYFDAALSLTFFLLAGRYLDHRTRSIARSAAEELAALEVPRATRLTDAGEELVPVGELLLGDRVRVVPGARVPVDGVVVTGESELDNALLTGESDPVFAGPNTRVNAGEVNLTGPLVVRVTAAGGETTLHRLAELVALSENARNRYTSLADKAAQIYAPLVHLLALAAGLFWLWYSAGDFRLAIGIAVSVLIITCPCALGLAVPAVTTAASGRLYKQGMLLKSATAIERLAEVTHVVFDKTGTLTEGNPRPDNLGDVAREDMALALALAEGSAHPLGAALARAVRAMGVQPAELRDIVERPGHGVEATWQGSRVRLGRAAWVGASPATRTATFLSVAGRHVVFTFTDALRPGALEAVAALKAQGLGVTLLSGDVPGAVEAIARELGIDDWHAGVLPEDKARMVADMGAAGERVLMVGDGLNDTAALAGAHVSISPASALEATRVVSDMVLLGASLAPLGDAVDLARKATRRIKENFSIAALYNAVAVPLALAGFATPLAAALAMSASSITVSLNSLRLVWEKRA
;
A
#
# COMPACT_ATOMS: atom_id res chain seq x y z
N LEU A 1 -37.23 -29.15 -17.93
CA LEU A 1 -37.12 -30.60 -18.21
C LEU A 1 -37.82 -31.44 -17.15
N SER A 2 -37.45 -31.37 -15.87
CA SER A 2 -38.06 -32.23 -14.82
C SER A 2 -39.58 -32.08 -14.67
N ILE A 3 -40.11 -30.84 -14.74
CA ILE A 3 -41.57 -30.62 -14.72
C ILE A 3 -42.23 -31.23 -15.97
N TYR A 4 -41.60 -31.13 -17.15
CA TYR A 4 -42.10 -31.70 -18.40
C TYR A 4 -42.13 -33.24 -18.37
N GLU A 5 -41.05 -33.87 -17.89
CA GLU A 5 -41.00 -35.32 -17.73
C GLU A 5 -42.07 -35.80 -16.73
N ILE A 6 -42.29 -35.08 -15.62
CA ILE A 6 -43.40 -35.40 -14.69
C ILE A 6 -44.75 -35.30 -15.40
N THR A 7 -45.00 -34.23 -16.16
CA THR A 7 -46.29 -34.06 -16.88
C THR A 7 -46.51 -35.12 -17.96
N GLN A 8 -45.45 -35.73 -18.48
CA GLN A 8 -45.50 -36.74 -19.54
C GLN A 8 -45.27 -38.17 -19.02
N ALA A 9 -45.27 -38.38 -17.70
CA ALA A 9 -44.97 -39.66 -17.06
C ALA A 9 -43.62 -40.29 -17.51
N GLY A 10 -42.62 -39.43 -17.74
CA GLY A 10 -41.26 -39.84 -18.10
C GLY A 10 -40.52 -40.51 -16.94
N GLU A 11 -39.58 -41.40 -17.27
CA GLU A 11 -38.86 -42.23 -16.29
C GLU A 11 -37.80 -41.47 -15.46
N HIS A 12 -37.41 -40.26 -15.87
CA HIS A 12 -36.29 -39.54 -15.26
C HIS A 12 -36.64 -38.08 -14.93
N ALA A 13 -36.59 -37.73 -13.64
CA ALA A 13 -36.69 -36.35 -13.16
C ALA A 13 -35.32 -35.87 -12.67
N TYR A 14 -34.91 -34.66 -13.08
CA TYR A 14 -33.54 -34.13 -12.88
C TYR A 14 -33.45 -33.06 -11.78
N PHE A 15 -34.32 -33.14 -10.75
CA PHE A 15 -34.33 -32.15 -9.65
C PHE A 15 -33.08 -32.24 -8.77
N ASP A 16 -32.54 -33.45 -8.62
CA ASP A 16 -31.30 -33.75 -7.93
C ASP A 16 -30.11 -33.00 -8.55
N ALA A 17 -29.93 -33.09 -9.87
CA ALA A 17 -28.85 -32.40 -10.58
C ALA A 17 -28.95 -30.86 -10.42
N ALA A 18 -30.16 -30.31 -10.52
CA ALA A 18 -30.39 -28.87 -10.34
C ALA A 18 -30.08 -28.40 -8.91
N LEU A 19 -30.51 -29.16 -7.90
CA LEU A 19 -30.27 -28.85 -6.49
C LEU A 19 -28.80 -29.00 -6.11
N SER A 20 -28.15 -30.10 -6.50
CA SER A 20 -26.73 -30.34 -6.19
C SER A 20 -25.83 -29.30 -6.85
N LEU A 21 -26.05 -28.96 -8.12
CA LEU A 21 -25.27 -27.92 -8.81
C LEU A 21 -25.45 -26.55 -8.14
N THR A 22 -26.68 -26.17 -7.80
CA THR A 22 -26.98 -24.91 -7.11
C THR A 22 -26.31 -24.86 -5.74
N PHE A 23 -26.38 -25.95 -4.97
CA PHE A 23 -25.74 -26.06 -3.67
C PHE A 23 -24.22 -25.88 -3.75
N PHE A 24 -23.54 -26.59 -4.66
CA PHE A 24 -22.08 -26.47 -4.82
C PHE A 24 -21.66 -25.07 -5.28
N LEU A 25 -22.42 -24.43 -6.18
CA LEU A 25 -22.15 -23.05 -6.62
C LEU A 25 -22.34 -22.03 -5.48
N LEU A 26 -23.39 -22.17 -4.67
CA LEU A 26 -23.63 -21.32 -3.51
C LEU A 26 -22.58 -21.51 -2.42
N ALA A 27 -22.16 -22.76 -2.15
CA ALA A 27 -21.07 -23.05 -1.22
C ALA A 27 -19.76 -22.41 -1.67
N GLY A 28 -19.42 -22.49 -2.96
CA GLY A 28 -18.27 -21.79 -3.54
C GLY A 28 -18.34 -20.27 -3.36
N ARG A 29 -19.50 -19.66 -3.69
CA ARG A 29 -19.73 -18.22 -3.50
C ARG A 29 -19.63 -17.78 -2.04
N TYR A 30 -20.15 -18.58 -1.11
CA TYR A 30 -20.08 -18.28 0.31
C TYR A 30 -18.64 -18.28 0.83
N LEU A 31 -17.83 -19.27 0.41
CA LEU A 31 -16.42 -19.34 0.78
C LEU A 31 -15.60 -18.17 0.20
N ASP A 32 -15.85 -17.78 -1.05
CA ASP A 32 -15.24 -16.61 -1.69
C ASP A 32 -15.65 -15.30 -0.98
N HIS A 33 -16.93 -15.14 -0.66
CA HIS A 33 -17.41 -13.96 0.07
C HIS A 33 -16.78 -13.84 1.47
N ARG A 34 -16.72 -14.95 2.23
CA ARG A 34 -16.14 -14.98 3.57
C ARG A 34 -14.64 -14.67 3.58
N THR A 35 -13.91 -15.01 2.52
CA THR A 35 -12.49 -14.65 2.39
C THR A 35 -12.27 -13.18 2.03
N ARG A 36 -13.27 -12.51 1.43
CA ARG A 36 -13.22 -11.08 1.07
C ARG A 36 -13.58 -10.13 2.22
N SER A 37 -14.39 -10.55 3.20
CA SER A 37 -14.97 -9.66 4.23
C SER A 37 -14.02 -9.25 5.38
N ILE A 38 -12.70 -9.40 5.22
CA ILE A 38 -11.70 -9.11 6.28
C ILE A 38 -10.87 -7.85 5.96
N ALA A 39 -11.07 -7.20 4.81
CA ALA A 39 -10.37 -5.97 4.46
C ALA A 39 -11.04 -4.74 5.10
N ARG A 40 -10.38 -4.11 6.08
CA ARG A 40 -10.73 -2.80 6.65
C ARG A 40 -10.28 -1.69 5.68
N SER A 41 -11.11 -0.66 5.45
CA SER A 41 -10.77 0.46 4.55
C SER A 41 -9.77 1.39 5.23
N ALA A 42 -8.76 1.86 4.49
CA ALA A 42 -7.80 2.82 5.04
C ALA A 42 -8.40 4.20 5.21
N ALA A 43 -9.36 4.57 4.35
CA ALA A 43 -10.10 5.82 4.49
C ALA A 43 -10.85 5.87 5.82
N GLU A 44 -11.44 4.74 6.25
CA GLU A 44 -12.10 4.62 7.56
C GLU A 44 -11.11 4.75 8.72
N GLU A 45 -9.89 4.23 8.59
CA GLU A 45 -8.85 4.38 9.61
C GLU A 45 -8.32 5.81 9.73
N LEU A 46 -8.14 6.50 8.61
CA LEU A 46 -7.77 7.93 8.60
C LEU A 46 -8.87 8.81 9.17
N ALA A 47 -10.13 8.57 8.77
CA ALA A 47 -11.28 9.29 9.30
C ALA A 47 -11.44 9.08 10.82
N ALA A 48 -11.06 7.90 11.34
CA ALA A 48 -11.07 7.63 12.78
C ALA A 48 -10.04 8.46 13.58
N LEU A 49 -9.06 9.10 12.92
CA LEU A 49 -8.10 10.01 13.55
C LEU A 49 -8.68 11.43 13.73
N GLU A 50 -9.76 11.77 13.02
CA GLU A 50 -10.42 13.07 13.15
C GLU A 50 -11.06 13.24 14.53
N VAL A 51 -10.91 14.44 15.10
CA VAL A 51 -11.53 14.79 16.37
C VAL A 51 -12.88 15.45 16.08
N PRO A 52 -14.01 14.95 16.59
CA PRO A 52 -15.32 15.47 16.22
C PRO A 52 -15.69 16.81 16.88
N ARG A 53 -15.06 17.14 18.02
CA ARG A 53 -15.37 18.35 18.81
C ARG A 53 -14.09 19.04 19.27
N ALA A 54 -14.13 20.36 19.36
CA ALA A 54 -13.02 21.19 19.82
C ALA A 54 -13.48 22.22 20.85
N THR A 55 -12.56 22.60 21.74
CA THR A 55 -12.80 23.65 22.73
C THR A 55 -12.43 25.01 22.14
N ARG A 56 -13.42 25.78 21.69
CA ARG A 56 -13.25 27.14 21.19
C ARG A 56 -13.09 28.12 22.36
N LEU A 57 -12.16 29.06 22.22
CA LEU A 57 -11.94 30.17 23.13
C LEU A 57 -12.62 31.42 22.57
N THR A 58 -13.54 31.99 23.35
CA THR A 58 -14.24 33.24 23.05
C THR A 58 -13.98 34.27 24.14
N ASP A 59 -14.40 35.52 23.92
CA ASP A 59 -14.30 36.57 24.95
C ASP A 59 -15.16 36.26 26.20
N ALA A 60 -16.16 35.38 26.06
CA ALA A 60 -17.05 34.94 27.14
C ALA A 60 -16.55 33.68 27.88
N GLY A 61 -15.45 33.07 27.43
CA GLY A 61 -14.88 31.85 28.01
C GLY A 61 -14.75 30.70 26.99
N GLU A 62 -14.70 29.47 27.50
CA GLU A 62 -14.49 28.27 26.71
C GLU A 62 -15.82 27.58 26.36
N GLU A 63 -15.95 27.11 25.13
CA GLU A 63 -17.13 26.40 24.65
C GLU A 63 -16.72 25.16 23.83
N LEU A 64 -17.45 24.05 23.96
CA LEU A 64 -17.18 22.81 23.22
C LEU A 64 -18.09 22.71 21.99
N VAL A 65 -17.56 22.99 20.81
CA VAL A 65 -18.29 22.95 19.53
C VAL A 65 -17.90 21.76 18.66
N PRO A 66 -18.77 21.30 17.76
CA PRO A 66 -18.37 20.44 16.64
C PRO A 66 -17.29 21.12 15.79
N VAL A 67 -16.32 20.35 15.30
CA VAL A 67 -15.21 20.90 14.49
C VAL A 67 -15.70 21.56 13.20
N GLY A 68 -16.80 21.08 12.62
CA GLY A 68 -17.41 21.67 11.42
C GLY A 68 -18.06 23.05 11.63
N GLU A 69 -18.24 23.50 12.88
CA GLU A 69 -18.78 24.84 13.20
C GLU A 69 -17.68 25.88 13.45
N LEU A 70 -16.41 25.47 13.46
CA LEU A 70 -15.28 26.37 13.62
C LEU A 70 -15.04 27.18 12.36
N LEU A 71 -14.76 28.47 12.53
CA LEU A 71 -14.45 29.37 11.44
C LEU A 71 -12.95 29.71 11.39
N LEU A 72 -12.51 30.11 10.20
CA LEU A 72 -11.17 30.65 9.99
C LEU A 72 -10.88 31.81 10.96
N GLY A 73 -9.80 31.70 11.72
CA GLY A 73 -9.42 32.68 12.73
C GLY A 73 -9.91 32.39 14.15
N ASP A 74 -10.83 31.44 14.34
CA ASP A 74 -11.23 30.98 15.69
C ASP A 74 -10.00 30.46 16.45
N ARG A 75 -10.04 30.58 17.78
CA ARG A 75 -8.99 30.07 18.66
C ARG A 75 -9.49 28.82 19.35
N VAL A 76 -8.76 27.72 19.24
CA VAL A 76 -9.08 26.47 19.92
C VAL A 76 -7.98 26.08 20.90
N ARG A 77 -8.39 25.58 22.06
CA ARG A 77 -7.48 25.07 23.08
C ARG A 77 -7.22 23.59 22.86
N VAL A 78 -5.95 23.21 22.78
CA VAL A 78 -5.51 21.82 22.70
C VAL A 78 -4.74 21.50 23.97
N VAL A 79 -5.28 20.58 24.78
CA VAL A 79 -4.66 20.15 26.03
C VAL A 79 -3.58 19.07 25.78
N PRO A 80 -2.63 18.86 26.69
CA PRO A 80 -1.69 17.75 26.59
C PRO A 80 -2.41 16.40 26.52
N GLY A 81 -1.90 15.48 25.71
CA GLY A 81 -2.48 14.18 25.38
C GLY A 81 -3.64 14.22 24.36
N ALA A 82 -4.16 15.39 23.99
CA ALA A 82 -5.24 15.50 23.02
C ALA A 82 -4.71 15.61 21.59
N ARG A 83 -5.49 15.10 20.63
CA ARG A 83 -5.26 15.36 19.21
C ARG A 83 -5.65 16.77 18.84
N VAL A 84 -4.88 17.38 17.94
CA VAL A 84 -5.18 18.66 17.33
C VAL A 84 -6.41 18.46 16.42
N PRO A 85 -7.51 19.21 16.64
CA PRO A 85 -8.78 18.98 15.94
C PRO A 85 -8.88 19.69 14.58
N VAL A 86 -7.96 20.58 14.26
CA VAL A 86 -8.00 21.50 13.10
C VAL A 86 -6.61 21.74 12.54
N ASP A 87 -6.52 22.20 11.30
CA ASP A 87 -5.28 22.79 10.82
C ASP A 87 -5.19 24.24 11.30
N GLY A 88 -4.01 24.67 11.71
CA GLY A 88 -3.86 26.00 12.27
C GLY A 88 -2.44 26.45 12.54
N VAL A 89 -2.36 27.57 13.25
CA VAL A 89 -1.09 28.16 13.71
C VAL A 89 -1.16 28.39 15.21
N VAL A 90 -0.16 27.94 15.95
CA VAL A 90 -0.05 28.19 17.39
C VAL A 90 0.07 29.70 17.65
N VAL A 91 -0.79 30.22 18.52
CA VAL A 91 -0.79 31.63 18.95
C VAL A 91 -0.10 31.78 20.30
N THR A 92 -0.40 30.88 21.25
CA THR A 92 0.18 30.87 22.58
C THR A 92 0.40 29.44 23.06
N GLY A 93 1.37 29.27 23.97
CA GLY A 93 1.78 27.97 24.47
C GLY A 93 3.00 27.42 23.73
N GLU A 94 3.68 26.51 24.40
CA GLU A 94 4.83 25.76 23.88
C GLU A 94 4.60 24.30 24.24
N SER A 95 4.78 23.41 23.27
CA SER A 95 4.60 21.98 23.45
C SER A 95 5.45 21.20 22.44
N GLU A 96 5.37 19.88 22.55
CA GLU A 96 5.86 18.93 21.57
C GLU A 96 4.66 18.22 20.94
N LEU A 97 4.73 18.01 19.64
CA LEU A 97 3.71 17.37 18.84
C LEU A 97 4.23 16.04 18.34
N ASP A 98 3.51 14.96 18.64
CA ASP A 98 3.69 13.69 17.96
C ASP A 98 2.93 13.73 16.64
N ASN A 99 3.69 13.76 15.56
CA ASN A 99 3.23 13.68 14.19
C ASN A 99 3.53 12.30 13.57
N ALA A 100 3.88 11.28 14.36
CA ALA A 100 4.27 9.95 13.91
C ALA A 100 3.20 9.28 13.07
N LEU A 101 1.93 9.51 13.40
CA LEU A 101 0.82 8.98 12.63
C LEU A 101 0.68 9.67 11.27
N LEU A 102 0.94 10.97 11.13
CA LEU A 102 0.81 11.68 9.86
C LEU A 102 2.06 11.58 8.98
N THR A 103 3.23 11.67 9.60
CA THR A 103 4.51 11.80 8.91
C THR A 103 5.34 10.51 8.90
N GLY A 104 5.07 9.56 9.81
CA GLY A 104 5.93 8.41 10.04
C GLY A 104 7.12 8.68 10.96
N GLU A 105 7.39 9.94 11.30
CA GLU A 105 8.48 10.32 12.18
C GLU A 105 8.04 10.18 13.63
N SER A 106 8.68 9.29 14.39
CA SER A 106 8.27 8.99 15.79
C SER A 106 8.68 10.08 16.79
N ASP A 107 9.34 11.13 16.30
CA ASP A 107 9.97 12.15 17.14
C ASP A 107 9.03 13.31 17.39
N PRO A 108 8.86 13.71 18.65
CA PRO A 108 8.11 14.89 18.96
C PRO A 108 8.72 16.14 18.33
N VAL A 109 7.91 16.89 17.57
CA VAL A 109 8.29 18.15 16.95
C VAL A 109 7.87 19.31 17.84
N PHE A 110 8.78 20.24 18.13
CA PHE A 110 8.44 21.42 18.89
C PHE A 110 7.40 22.31 18.18
N ALA A 111 6.39 22.72 18.94
CA ALA A 111 5.38 23.67 18.52
C ALA A 111 5.31 24.84 19.52
N GLY A 112 5.60 26.04 19.01
CA GLY A 112 5.48 27.30 19.73
C GLY A 112 4.80 28.34 18.87
N PRO A 113 4.71 29.60 19.33
CA PRO A 113 4.02 30.66 18.59
C PRO A 113 4.52 30.79 17.15
N ASN A 114 3.59 30.88 16.20
CA ASN A 114 3.78 30.87 14.75
C ASN A 114 4.13 29.51 14.11
N THR A 115 4.24 28.42 14.86
CA THR A 115 4.36 27.07 14.29
C THR A 115 3.02 26.61 13.70
N ARG A 116 3.06 26.01 12.52
CA ARG A 116 1.89 25.37 11.89
C ARG A 116 1.64 24.00 12.51
N VAL A 117 0.38 23.66 12.67
CA VAL A 117 -0.09 22.36 13.20
C VAL A 117 -1.21 21.83 12.31
N ASN A 118 -1.34 20.51 12.24
CA ASN A 118 -2.30 19.84 11.40
C ASN A 118 -3.28 19.01 12.23
N ALA A 119 -4.50 18.83 11.71
CA ALA A 119 -5.49 17.95 12.30
C ALA A 119 -4.95 16.51 12.41
N GLY A 120 -5.13 15.89 13.57
CA GLY A 120 -4.70 14.51 13.84
C GLY A 120 -3.36 14.37 14.58
N GLU A 121 -2.52 15.42 14.58
CA GLU A 121 -1.28 15.49 15.41
C GLU A 121 -1.64 15.36 16.90
N VAL A 122 -0.79 14.73 17.70
CA VAL A 122 -1.04 14.57 19.14
C VAL A 122 -0.20 15.58 19.91
N ASN A 123 -0.85 16.40 20.72
CA ASN A 123 -0.17 17.31 21.63
C ASN A 123 0.37 16.54 22.84
N LEU A 124 1.66 16.64 23.17
CA LEU A 124 2.28 15.80 24.20
C LEU A 124 2.44 16.47 25.56
N THR A 125 3.01 17.68 25.60
CA THR A 125 3.55 18.25 26.84
C THR A 125 2.77 19.45 27.37
N GLY A 126 2.78 20.58 26.65
CA GLY A 126 2.18 21.85 27.09
C GLY A 126 0.83 22.14 26.44
N PRO A 127 -0.05 22.94 27.07
CA PRO A 127 -1.29 23.38 26.44
C PRO A 127 -1.00 24.37 25.30
N LEU A 128 -1.68 24.20 24.18
CA LEU A 128 -1.58 25.07 23.02
C LEU A 128 -2.89 25.81 22.77
N VAL A 129 -2.79 27.06 22.32
CA VAL A 129 -3.90 27.77 21.68
C VAL A 129 -3.59 27.90 20.21
N VAL A 130 -4.41 27.26 19.38
CA VAL A 130 -4.25 27.20 17.94
C VAL A 130 -5.29 28.09 17.29
N ARG A 131 -4.86 28.96 16.38
CA ARG A 131 -5.75 29.72 15.51
C ARG A 131 -6.05 28.89 14.27
N VAL A 132 -7.33 28.64 14.03
CA VAL A 132 -7.85 27.83 12.92
C VAL A 132 -7.45 28.46 11.59
N THR A 133 -6.82 27.67 10.72
CA THR A 133 -6.62 27.98 9.29
C THR A 133 -7.47 27.11 8.37
N ALA A 134 -7.84 25.90 8.80
CA ALA A 134 -8.86 25.07 8.15
C ALA A 134 -9.54 24.16 9.19
N ALA A 135 -10.83 23.91 9.02
CA ALA A 135 -11.62 23.08 9.92
C ALA A 135 -12.59 22.16 9.16
N GLY A 136 -13.00 21.07 9.80
CA GLY A 136 -13.90 20.07 9.23
C GLY A 136 -13.34 19.49 7.92
N GLY A 137 -14.16 19.54 6.87
CA GLY A 137 -13.83 18.98 5.57
C GLY A 137 -12.66 19.64 4.85
N GLU A 138 -12.21 20.81 5.31
CA GLU A 138 -11.09 21.53 4.69
C GLU A 138 -9.72 21.17 5.29
N THR A 139 -9.67 20.36 6.34
CA THR A 139 -8.41 19.94 6.96
C THR A 139 -7.59 19.01 6.05
N THR A 140 -6.28 19.03 6.24
CA THR A 140 -5.32 18.19 5.51
C THR A 140 -5.62 16.71 5.74
N LEU A 141 -5.93 16.31 6.97
CA LEU A 141 -6.32 14.94 7.29
C LEU A 141 -7.60 14.51 6.57
N HIS A 142 -8.64 15.36 6.54
CA HIS A 142 -9.88 15.04 5.84
C HIS A 142 -9.66 14.89 4.33
N ARG A 143 -8.90 15.81 3.73
CA ARG A 143 -8.55 15.74 2.30
C ARG A 143 -7.76 14.47 1.98
N LEU A 144 -6.82 14.08 2.84
CA LEU A 144 -6.09 12.82 2.68
C LEU A 144 -7.04 11.61 2.76
N ALA A 145 -7.96 11.58 3.74
CA ALA A 145 -8.95 10.52 3.86
C ALA A 145 -9.88 10.45 2.64
N GLU A 146 -10.33 11.59 2.12
CA GLU A 146 -11.15 11.68 0.91
C GLU A 146 -10.39 11.22 -0.35
N LEU A 147 -9.14 11.66 -0.52
CA LEU A 147 -8.27 11.23 -1.63
C LEU A 147 -8.07 9.71 -1.61
N VAL A 148 -7.87 9.12 -0.43
CA VAL A 148 -7.76 7.67 -0.26
C VAL A 148 -9.08 6.98 -0.59
N ALA A 149 -10.22 7.49 -0.12
CA ALA A 149 -11.54 6.93 -0.41
C ALA A 149 -11.88 6.96 -1.91
N LEU A 150 -11.59 8.07 -2.60
CA LEU A 150 -11.77 8.21 -4.04
C LEU A 150 -10.90 7.20 -4.81
N SER A 151 -9.67 7.01 -4.36
CA SER A 151 -8.70 6.11 -4.98
C SER A 151 -9.02 4.63 -4.73
N GLU A 152 -9.45 4.26 -3.53
CA GLU A 152 -9.96 2.91 -3.22
C GLU A 152 -11.18 2.56 -4.10
N ASN A 153 -12.12 3.50 -4.25
CA ASN A 153 -13.28 3.32 -5.13
C ASN A 153 -12.88 3.17 -6.62
N ALA A 154 -11.87 3.90 -7.08
CA ALA A 154 -11.34 3.73 -8.43
C ALA A 154 -10.70 2.34 -8.63
N ARG A 155 -9.92 1.85 -7.64
CA ARG A 155 -9.31 0.52 -7.67
C ARG A 155 -10.33 -0.62 -7.64
N ASN A 156 -11.40 -0.48 -6.86
CA ASN A 156 -12.49 -1.47 -6.80
C ASN A 156 -13.24 -1.65 -8.13
N ARG A 157 -13.07 -0.74 -9.10
CA ARG A 157 -13.62 -0.89 -10.46
C ARG A 157 -12.78 -1.78 -11.38
N TYR A 158 -11.59 -2.23 -10.96
CA TYR A 158 -10.78 -3.13 -11.77
C TYR A 158 -11.51 -4.46 -11.99
N THR A 159 -11.86 -4.73 -13.24
CA THR A 159 -12.54 -5.98 -13.63
C THR A 159 -11.48 -7.05 -13.91
N SER A 160 -11.51 -8.13 -13.13
CA SER A 160 -10.59 -9.27 -13.31
C SER A 160 -10.72 -9.87 -14.71
N LEU A 161 -9.68 -10.56 -15.17
CA LEU A 161 -9.69 -11.29 -16.44
C LEU A 161 -10.84 -12.31 -16.50
N ALA A 162 -11.17 -12.96 -15.37
CA ALA A 162 -12.29 -13.90 -15.29
C ALA A 162 -13.64 -13.20 -15.48
N ASP A 163 -13.85 -12.05 -14.84
CA ASP A 163 -15.11 -11.30 -14.95
C ASP A 163 -15.30 -10.73 -16.37
N LYS A 164 -14.24 -10.20 -16.98
CA LYS A 164 -14.25 -9.74 -18.38
C LYS A 164 -14.65 -10.86 -19.33
N ALA A 165 -14.06 -12.05 -19.15
CA ALA A 165 -14.40 -13.21 -19.97
C ALA A 165 -15.85 -13.66 -19.74
N ALA A 166 -16.31 -13.71 -18.48
CA ALA A 166 -17.66 -14.12 -18.12
C ALA A 166 -18.75 -13.18 -18.68
N GLN A 167 -18.52 -11.86 -18.71
CA GLN A 167 -19.47 -10.87 -19.25
C GLN A 167 -19.82 -11.12 -20.72
N ILE A 168 -18.86 -11.61 -21.51
CA ILE A 168 -19.07 -11.94 -22.93
C ILE A 168 -19.57 -13.38 -23.09
N TYR A 169 -18.97 -14.29 -22.32
CA TYR A 169 -19.20 -15.73 -22.47
C TYR A 169 -20.62 -16.15 -22.02
N ALA A 170 -21.13 -15.58 -20.92
CA ALA A 170 -22.44 -15.91 -20.39
C ALA A 170 -23.59 -15.66 -21.39
N PRO A 171 -23.77 -14.46 -21.98
CA PRO A 171 -24.84 -14.24 -22.95
C PRO A 171 -24.66 -15.08 -24.22
N LEU A 172 -23.43 -15.24 -24.71
CA LEU A 172 -23.14 -16.06 -25.90
C LEU A 172 -23.63 -17.50 -25.74
N VAL A 173 -23.33 -18.13 -24.60
CA VAL A 173 -23.73 -19.50 -24.29
C VAL A 173 -25.25 -19.66 -24.24
N HIS A 174 -25.96 -18.72 -23.59
CA HIS A 174 -27.41 -18.78 -23.48
C HIS A 174 -28.10 -18.59 -24.84
N LEU A 175 -27.59 -17.67 -25.66
CA LEU A 175 -28.08 -17.47 -27.02
C LEU A 175 -27.81 -18.70 -27.89
N LEU A 176 -26.64 -19.32 -27.77
CA LEU A 176 -26.30 -20.53 -28.52
C LEU A 176 -27.21 -21.71 -28.14
N ALA A 177 -27.45 -21.91 -26.84
CA ALA A 177 -28.36 -22.96 -26.37
C ALA A 177 -29.81 -22.73 -26.83
N LEU A 178 -30.28 -21.47 -26.79
CA LEU A 178 -31.60 -21.11 -27.31
C LEU A 178 -31.69 -21.38 -28.82
N ALA A 179 -30.70 -20.94 -29.60
CA ALA A 179 -30.65 -21.16 -31.04
C ALA A 179 -30.62 -22.66 -31.38
N ALA A 180 -29.83 -23.45 -30.65
CA ALA A 180 -29.79 -24.91 -30.81
C ALA A 180 -31.15 -25.55 -30.51
N GLY A 181 -31.80 -25.15 -29.42
CA GLY A 181 -33.14 -25.63 -29.07
C GLY A 181 -34.19 -25.29 -30.13
N LEU A 182 -34.21 -24.05 -30.63
CA LEU A 182 -35.12 -23.63 -31.69
C LEU A 182 -34.87 -24.37 -33.01
N PHE A 183 -33.61 -24.53 -33.39
CA PHE A 183 -33.22 -25.25 -34.60
C PHE A 183 -33.69 -26.71 -34.56
N TRP A 184 -33.43 -27.41 -33.45
CA TRP A 184 -33.82 -28.81 -33.33
C TRP A 184 -35.33 -28.99 -33.17
N LEU A 185 -36.03 -28.05 -32.53
CA LEU A 185 -37.49 -28.07 -32.47
C LEU A 185 -38.11 -27.99 -33.87
N TRP A 186 -37.55 -27.11 -34.72
CA TRP A 186 -37.98 -26.97 -36.12
C TRP A 186 -37.60 -28.20 -36.96
N TYR A 187 -36.36 -28.67 -36.87
CA TYR A 187 -35.85 -29.79 -37.67
C TYR A 187 -36.51 -31.13 -37.33
N SER A 188 -36.84 -31.37 -36.06
CA SER A 188 -37.48 -32.61 -35.59
C SER A 188 -39.01 -32.62 -35.74
N ALA A 189 -39.58 -31.64 -36.45
CA ALA A 189 -41.02 -31.48 -36.59
C ALA A 189 -41.78 -31.39 -35.23
N GLY A 190 -41.16 -30.75 -34.24
CA GLY A 190 -41.79 -30.45 -32.95
C GLY A 190 -41.44 -31.40 -31.80
N ASP A 191 -40.38 -32.23 -31.91
CA ASP A 191 -39.92 -33.03 -30.77
C ASP A 191 -39.29 -32.14 -29.69
N PHE A 192 -40.13 -31.76 -28.74
CA PHE A 192 -39.75 -30.91 -27.62
C PHE A 192 -38.72 -31.57 -26.70
N ARG A 193 -38.75 -32.90 -26.56
CA ARG A 193 -37.85 -33.64 -25.66
C ARG A 193 -36.43 -33.60 -26.20
N LEU A 194 -36.26 -33.85 -27.49
CA LEU A 194 -34.96 -33.77 -28.17
C LEU A 194 -34.42 -32.33 -28.14
N ALA A 195 -35.25 -31.36 -28.53
CA ALA A 195 -34.86 -29.95 -28.61
C ALA A 195 -34.38 -29.38 -27.26
N ILE A 196 -35.14 -29.61 -26.19
CA ILE A 196 -34.76 -29.14 -24.85
C ILE A 196 -33.58 -29.92 -24.29
N GLY A 197 -33.45 -31.22 -24.62
CA GLY A 197 -32.30 -32.04 -24.24
C GLY A 197 -31.01 -31.51 -24.82
N ILE A 198 -31.01 -31.14 -26.11
CA ILE A 198 -29.84 -30.54 -26.78
C ILE A 198 -29.53 -29.16 -26.20
N ALA A 199 -30.54 -28.29 -26.00
CA ALA A 199 -30.33 -26.99 -25.38
C ALA A 199 -29.71 -27.10 -23.97
N VAL A 200 -30.19 -28.04 -23.16
CA VAL A 200 -29.63 -28.31 -21.82
C VAL A 200 -28.22 -28.89 -21.91
N SER A 201 -27.95 -29.82 -22.82
CA SER A 201 -26.60 -30.35 -23.06
C SER A 201 -25.61 -29.24 -23.46
N VAL A 202 -26.03 -28.29 -24.31
CA VAL A 202 -25.23 -27.13 -24.69
C VAL A 202 -24.94 -26.23 -23.48
N LEU A 203 -25.93 -25.94 -22.62
CA LEU A 203 -25.73 -25.16 -21.40
C LEU A 203 -24.79 -25.85 -20.41
N ILE A 204 -24.94 -27.17 -20.22
CA ILE A 204 -24.10 -27.94 -19.31
C ILE A 204 -22.66 -27.96 -19.85
N ILE A 205 -22.45 -28.35 -21.10
CA ILE A 205 -21.10 -28.55 -21.64
C ILE A 205 -20.29 -27.24 -21.70
N THR A 206 -20.99 -26.12 -21.80
CA THR A 206 -20.39 -24.79 -21.84
C THR A 206 -20.28 -24.14 -20.46
N CYS A 207 -20.58 -24.82 -19.34
CA CYS A 207 -20.42 -24.22 -18.02
C CYS A 207 -19.03 -23.57 -17.90
N PRO A 208 -18.93 -22.27 -17.54
CA PRO A 208 -17.66 -21.59 -17.36
C PRO A 208 -16.93 -22.03 -16.07
N CYS A 209 -17.20 -23.23 -15.57
CA CYS A 209 -16.67 -23.77 -14.33
C CYS A 209 -15.12 -23.70 -14.29
N ALA A 210 -14.44 -24.09 -15.38
CA ALA A 210 -12.99 -23.98 -15.51
C ALA A 210 -12.50 -22.52 -15.65
N LEU A 211 -13.27 -21.66 -16.32
CA LEU A 211 -12.99 -20.22 -16.46
C LEU A 211 -13.04 -19.51 -15.11
N GLY A 212 -14.05 -19.81 -14.28
CA GLY A 212 -14.23 -19.25 -12.95
C GLY A 212 -13.17 -19.71 -11.95
N LEU A 213 -12.58 -20.89 -12.14
CA LEU A 213 -11.51 -21.42 -11.28
C LEU A 213 -10.11 -20.99 -11.75
N ALA A 214 -9.92 -20.66 -13.03
CA ALA A 214 -8.61 -20.40 -13.62
C ALA A 214 -7.86 -19.24 -12.95
N VAL A 215 -8.54 -18.12 -12.65
CA VAL A 215 -7.92 -16.98 -11.97
C VAL A 215 -7.65 -17.28 -10.50
N PRO A 216 -8.63 -17.70 -9.67
CA PRO A 216 -8.39 -18.00 -8.25
C PRO A 216 -7.28 -19.04 -8.03
N ALA A 217 -7.25 -20.11 -8.84
CA ALA A 217 -6.24 -21.16 -8.67
C ALA A 217 -4.81 -20.66 -8.91
N VAL A 218 -4.60 -19.85 -9.97
CA VAL A 218 -3.29 -19.27 -10.27
C VAL A 218 -2.92 -18.21 -9.22
N THR A 219 -3.86 -17.35 -8.84
CA THR A 219 -3.67 -16.32 -7.81
C THR A 219 -3.29 -16.96 -6.48
N THR A 220 -3.97 -18.03 -6.03
CA THR A 220 -3.61 -18.75 -4.80
C THR A 220 -2.21 -19.36 -4.88
N ALA A 221 -1.84 -19.98 -6.01
CA ALA A 221 -0.51 -20.55 -6.20
C ALA A 221 0.59 -19.47 -6.17
N ALA A 222 0.36 -18.33 -6.84
CA ALA A 222 1.26 -17.18 -6.85
C ALA A 222 1.38 -16.55 -5.47
N SER A 223 0.26 -16.31 -4.77
CA SER A 223 0.25 -15.81 -3.39
C SER A 223 1.04 -16.70 -2.45
N GLY A 224 0.88 -18.02 -2.55
CA GLY A 224 1.66 -18.96 -1.73
C GLY A 224 3.16 -18.89 -1.99
N ARG A 225 3.57 -18.62 -3.24
CA ARG A 225 4.98 -18.43 -3.61
C ARG A 225 5.53 -17.09 -3.12
N LEU A 226 4.79 -16.00 -3.34
CA LEU A 226 5.12 -14.66 -2.83
C LEU A 226 5.25 -14.67 -1.31
N TYR A 227 4.35 -15.35 -0.61
CA TYR A 227 4.38 -15.46 0.86
C TYR A 227 5.67 -16.14 1.35
N LYS A 228 6.11 -17.22 0.69
CA LYS A 228 7.40 -17.87 0.98
C LYS A 228 8.61 -16.98 0.68
N GLN A 229 8.46 -15.99 -0.19
CA GLN A 229 9.47 -14.97 -0.49
C GLN A 229 9.36 -13.74 0.42
N GLY A 230 8.45 -13.76 1.41
CA GLY A 230 8.25 -12.65 2.33
C GLY A 230 7.37 -11.53 1.77
N MET A 231 6.46 -11.81 0.83
CA MET A 231 5.46 -10.87 0.34
C MET A 231 4.04 -11.38 0.58
N LEU A 232 3.24 -10.60 1.29
CA LEU A 232 1.83 -10.89 1.55
C LEU A 232 0.95 -10.17 0.53
N LEU A 233 0.08 -10.91 -0.15
CA LEU A 233 -0.95 -10.35 -1.02
C LEU A 233 -2.20 -10.00 -0.20
N LYS A 234 -2.67 -8.75 -0.28
CA LYS A 234 -3.93 -8.34 0.36
C LYS A 234 -5.08 -8.24 -0.63
N SER A 235 -4.80 -7.77 -1.84
CA SER A 235 -5.80 -7.57 -2.89
C SER A 235 -5.85 -8.73 -3.88
N ALA A 236 -7.05 -9.22 -4.19
CA ALA A 236 -7.24 -10.36 -5.09
C ALA A 236 -6.82 -10.06 -6.55
N THR A 237 -6.88 -8.79 -6.97
CA THR A 237 -6.54 -8.34 -8.34
C THR A 237 -5.12 -7.82 -8.47
N ALA A 238 -4.38 -7.74 -7.37
CA ALA A 238 -3.06 -7.12 -7.34
C ALA A 238 -2.03 -7.88 -8.18
N ILE A 239 -2.13 -9.21 -8.30
CA ILE A 239 -1.25 -9.98 -9.21
C ILE A 239 -1.49 -9.59 -10.68
N GLU A 240 -2.76 -9.45 -11.08
CA GLU A 240 -3.08 -9.06 -12.46
C GLU A 240 -2.58 -7.64 -12.75
N ARG A 241 -2.83 -6.70 -11.84
CA ARG A 241 -2.38 -5.30 -11.93
C ARG A 241 -0.85 -5.17 -11.91
N LEU A 242 -0.17 -5.92 -11.05
CA LEU A 242 1.29 -5.95 -10.98
C LEU A 242 1.92 -6.45 -12.30
N ALA A 243 1.25 -7.35 -13.00
CA ALA A 243 1.72 -7.83 -14.30
C ALA A 243 1.62 -6.76 -15.41
N GLU A 244 0.75 -5.77 -15.26
CA GLU A 244 0.55 -4.66 -16.21
C GLU A 244 1.51 -3.50 -15.99
N VAL A 245 2.28 -3.50 -14.89
CA VAL A 245 3.16 -2.38 -14.50
C VAL A 245 4.20 -2.07 -15.58
N THR A 246 4.35 -0.76 -15.82
CA THR A 246 5.31 -0.16 -16.76
C THR A 246 6.31 0.76 -16.06
N HIS A 247 5.93 1.32 -14.91
CA HIS A 247 6.73 2.30 -14.17
C HIS A 247 6.69 2.04 -12.67
N VAL A 248 7.82 2.21 -11.98
CA VAL A 248 7.96 2.04 -10.54
C VAL A 248 8.35 3.36 -9.90
N VAL A 249 7.60 3.76 -8.88
CA VAL A 249 7.88 4.93 -8.07
C VAL A 249 8.26 4.46 -6.68
N PHE A 250 9.44 4.84 -6.23
CA PHE A 250 9.91 4.58 -4.88
C PHE A 250 9.82 5.82 -4.02
N ASP A 251 9.33 5.66 -2.79
CA ASP A 251 9.69 6.57 -1.71
C ASP A 251 11.12 6.28 -1.20
N LYS A 252 11.79 7.32 -0.70
CA LYS A 252 13.14 7.20 -0.14
C LYS A 252 13.12 6.67 1.29
N THR A 253 12.50 7.41 2.20
CA THR A 253 12.78 7.34 3.64
C THR A 253 11.97 6.22 4.25
N GLY A 254 12.64 5.19 4.77
CA GLY A 254 11.98 4.02 5.36
C GLY A 254 11.52 2.97 4.32
N THR A 255 11.51 3.33 3.04
CA THR A 255 11.33 2.40 1.92
C THR A 255 12.65 1.92 1.33
N LEU A 256 13.34 2.75 0.53
CA LEU A 256 14.66 2.40 -0.03
C LEU A 256 15.77 2.43 1.02
N THR A 257 15.54 3.17 2.11
CA THR A 257 16.44 3.24 3.25
C THR A 257 15.84 2.57 4.48
N GLU A 258 16.69 2.32 5.49
CA GLU A 258 16.25 1.73 6.76
C GLU A 258 15.53 2.74 7.68
N GLY A 259 15.58 4.04 7.37
CA GLY A 259 15.06 5.09 8.25
C GLY A 259 15.88 5.23 9.54
N ASN A 260 17.11 4.73 9.55
CA ASN A 260 17.99 4.66 10.71
C ASN A 260 19.29 5.42 10.40
N PRO A 261 19.33 6.74 10.63
CA PRO A 261 20.50 7.56 10.30
C PRO A 261 21.74 7.08 11.05
N ARG A 262 22.88 7.01 10.37
CA ARG A 262 24.18 6.65 10.94
C ARG A 262 25.19 7.78 10.69
N PRO A 263 25.94 8.21 11.72
CA PRO A 263 26.97 9.23 11.52
C PRO A 263 28.10 8.67 10.65
N ASP A 264 28.50 9.41 9.61
CA ASP A 264 29.46 8.95 8.59
C ASP A 264 30.85 9.60 8.70
N ASN A 265 30.99 10.69 9.46
CA ASN A 265 32.23 11.45 9.58
C ASN A 265 32.92 11.34 10.95
N LEU A 266 32.58 10.32 11.76
CA LEU A 266 33.16 10.18 13.11
C LEU A 266 34.70 10.04 13.11
N GLY A 267 35.29 9.56 12.02
CA GLY A 267 36.75 9.45 11.87
C GLY A 267 37.46 10.80 11.76
N ASP A 268 36.75 11.85 11.34
CA ASP A 268 37.29 13.20 11.14
C ASP A 268 37.12 14.09 12.38
N VAL A 269 36.42 13.61 13.40
CA VAL A 269 36.08 14.36 14.62
C VAL A 269 37.06 14.01 15.75
N ALA A 270 37.54 15.03 16.46
CA ALA A 270 38.43 14.84 17.61
C ALA A 270 37.73 14.04 18.73
N ARG A 271 38.49 13.18 19.42
CA ARG A 271 37.94 12.30 20.48
C ARG A 271 37.30 13.06 21.64
N GLU A 272 37.80 14.26 21.94
CA GLU A 272 37.23 15.16 22.95
C GLU A 272 35.86 15.70 22.54
N ASP A 273 35.72 16.12 21.27
CA ASP A 273 34.43 16.56 20.72
C ASP A 273 33.42 15.41 20.67
N MET A 274 33.87 14.19 20.36
CA MET A 274 33.03 12.99 20.44
C MET A 274 32.55 12.71 21.87
N ALA A 275 33.41 12.87 22.89
CA ALA A 275 33.03 12.66 24.29
C ALA A 275 31.98 13.69 24.76
N LEU A 276 32.09 14.94 24.31
CA LEU A 276 31.11 16.00 24.57
C LEU A 276 29.79 15.74 23.85
N ALA A 277 29.86 15.39 22.57
CA ALA A 277 28.69 15.07 21.78
C ALA A 277 27.96 13.85 22.33
N LEU A 278 28.68 12.82 22.78
CA LEU A 278 28.09 11.63 23.43
C LEU A 278 27.31 12.03 24.69
N ALA A 279 27.93 12.80 25.60
CA ALA A 279 27.28 13.21 26.84
C ALA A 279 26.04 14.10 26.60
N LEU A 280 26.06 14.97 25.59
CA LEU A 280 24.89 15.75 25.19
C LEU A 280 23.82 14.88 24.51
N ALA A 281 24.23 13.95 23.65
CA ALA A 281 23.35 13.08 22.89
C ALA A 281 22.64 12.03 23.75
N GLU A 282 23.26 11.56 24.83
CA GLU A 282 22.62 10.68 25.82
C GLU A 282 21.48 11.35 26.58
N GLY A 283 21.51 12.68 26.66
CA GLY A 283 20.43 13.50 27.20
C GLY A 283 19.35 13.88 26.21
N SER A 284 19.40 13.38 24.96
CA SER A 284 18.42 13.69 23.90
C SER A 284 17.61 12.47 23.49
N ALA A 285 16.30 12.66 23.29
CA ALA A 285 15.43 11.64 22.71
C ALA A 285 15.47 11.62 21.16
N HIS A 286 16.13 12.60 20.51
CA HIS A 286 16.17 12.72 19.06
C HIS A 286 16.97 11.57 18.40
N PRO A 287 16.50 10.91 17.34
CA PRO A 287 17.16 9.84 16.61
C PRO A 287 18.55 10.16 16.09
N LEU A 288 18.82 11.41 15.70
CA LEU A 288 20.17 11.83 15.35
C LEU A 288 21.09 11.81 16.59
N GLY A 289 20.59 12.25 17.75
CA GLY A 289 21.26 12.11 19.04
C GLY A 289 21.45 10.64 19.43
N ALA A 290 20.38 9.84 19.41
CA ALA A 290 20.45 8.41 19.75
C ALA A 290 21.38 7.63 18.81
N ALA A 291 21.38 7.93 17.52
CA ALA A 291 22.31 7.34 16.55
C ALA A 291 23.75 7.76 16.82
N LEU A 292 23.99 9.04 17.10
CA LEU A 292 25.31 9.56 17.44
C LEU A 292 25.85 8.94 18.73
N ALA A 293 25.03 8.89 19.78
CA ALA A 293 25.39 8.28 21.06
C ALA A 293 25.74 6.80 20.91
N ARG A 294 24.93 6.04 20.16
CA ARG A 294 25.16 4.62 19.89
C ARG A 294 26.47 4.39 19.13
N ALA A 295 26.71 5.17 18.08
CA ALA A 295 27.90 5.03 17.23
C ALA A 295 29.19 5.42 17.98
N VAL A 296 29.18 6.54 18.70
CA VAL A 296 30.34 7.02 19.47
C VAL A 296 30.65 6.08 20.64
N ARG A 297 29.63 5.54 21.31
CA ARG A 297 29.81 4.53 22.38
C ARG A 297 30.43 3.24 21.84
N ALA A 298 30.03 2.79 20.64
CA ALA A 298 30.59 1.61 19.98
C ALA A 298 32.09 1.76 19.66
N MET A 299 32.59 3.00 19.52
CA MET A 299 34.03 3.30 19.35
C MET A 299 34.82 3.28 20.67
N GLY A 300 34.18 2.99 21.81
CA GLY A 300 34.83 2.97 23.13
C GLY A 300 35.18 4.37 23.64
N VAL A 301 34.47 5.41 23.20
CA VAL A 301 34.59 6.76 23.76
C VAL A 301 33.70 6.83 25.01
N GLN A 302 34.23 7.41 26.09
CA GLN A 302 33.48 7.65 27.32
C GLN A 302 32.83 9.04 27.29
N PRO A 303 31.61 9.21 27.81
CA PRO A 303 30.95 10.52 27.86
C PRO A 303 31.76 11.48 28.75
N ALA A 304 31.85 12.74 28.32
CA ALA A 304 32.41 13.80 29.14
C ALA A 304 31.50 14.12 30.33
N GLU A 305 32.08 14.55 31.45
CA GLU A 305 31.29 15.06 32.58
C GLU A 305 30.71 16.45 32.24
N LEU A 306 29.39 16.51 32.09
CA LEU A 306 28.62 17.71 31.84
C LEU A 306 27.75 18.07 33.05
N ARG A 307 27.50 19.36 33.24
CA ARG A 307 26.56 19.88 34.23
C ARG A 307 25.40 20.59 33.53
N ASP A 308 24.25 20.64 34.20
CA ASP A 308 23.08 21.42 33.76
C ASP A 308 22.64 21.06 32.33
N ILE A 309 22.55 19.77 32.03
CA ILE A 309 22.06 19.29 30.73
C ILE A 309 20.58 19.66 30.59
N VAL A 310 20.25 20.40 29.54
CA VAL A 310 18.89 20.84 29.23
C VAL A 310 18.63 20.63 27.74
N GLU A 311 17.60 19.83 27.44
CA GLU A 311 17.06 19.71 26.09
C GLU A 311 16.17 20.91 25.77
N ARG A 312 16.40 21.52 24.62
CA ARG A 312 15.62 22.63 24.05
C ARG A 312 14.89 22.08 22.82
N PRO A 313 13.60 21.74 22.95
CA PRO A 313 12.81 21.22 21.84
C PRO A 313 12.93 22.11 20.59
N GLY A 314 13.04 21.49 19.42
CA GLY A 314 13.21 22.19 18.14
C GLY A 314 14.60 22.80 17.90
N HIS A 315 15.50 22.76 18.88
CA HIS A 315 16.84 23.31 18.80
C HIS A 315 17.93 22.25 19.00
N GLY A 316 17.93 21.56 20.13
CA GLY A 316 18.95 20.58 20.52
C GLY A 316 19.21 20.56 22.03
N VAL A 317 20.34 20.00 22.47
CA VAL A 317 20.72 19.90 23.88
C VAL A 317 21.82 20.90 24.21
N GLU A 318 21.73 21.60 25.34
CA GLU A 318 22.80 22.43 25.89
C GLU A 318 23.23 21.96 27.28
N ALA A 319 24.50 22.18 27.61
CA ALA A 319 25.04 21.90 28.93
C ALA A 319 26.24 22.81 29.23
N THR A 320 26.78 22.69 30.44
CA THR A 320 28.00 23.38 30.86
C THR A 320 29.16 22.39 30.96
N TRP A 321 30.26 22.68 30.27
CA TRP A 321 31.51 21.93 30.31
C TRP A 321 32.67 22.86 30.67
N GLN A 322 33.38 22.58 31.76
CA GLN A 322 34.50 23.40 32.26
C GLN A 322 34.18 24.92 32.35
N GLY A 323 32.95 25.27 32.73
CA GLY A 323 32.49 26.66 32.81
C GLY A 323 32.12 27.30 31.46
N SER A 324 32.28 26.58 30.34
CA SER A 324 31.86 27.02 29.00
C SER A 324 30.55 26.36 28.59
N ARG A 325 29.68 27.10 27.89
CA ARG A 325 28.45 26.52 27.34
C ARG A 325 28.76 25.67 26.12
N VAL A 326 28.26 24.43 26.12
CA VAL A 326 28.32 23.49 25.00
C VAL A 326 26.91 23.21 24.49
N ARG A 327 26.76 23.05 23.18
CA ARG A 327 25.46 22.82 22.53
C ARG A 327 25.58 21.78 21.44
N LEU A 328 24.59 20.90 21.31
CA LEU A 328 24.46 19.93 20.24
C LEU A 328 23.08 20.11 19.60
N GLY A 329 23.00 20.52 18.34
CA GLY A 329 21.70 20.79 17.71
C GLY A 329 21.76 21.37 16.30
N ARG A 330 20.67 22.04 15.90
CA ARG A 330 20.49 22.61 14.55
C ARG A 330 21.49 23.74 14.27
N ALA A 331 21.94 23.84 13.02
CA ALA A 331 22.90 24.84 12.56
C ALA A 331 22.55 26.27 13.00
N ALA A 332 21.32 26.69 12.72
CA ALA A 332 20.84 28.05 13.03
C ALA A 332 20.86 28.38 14.53
N TRP A 333 20.66 27.38 15.41
CA TRP A 333 20.63 27.59 16.85
C TRP A 333 22.03 27.68 17.47
N VAL A 334 22.96 26.89 16.94
CA VAL A 334 24.35 26.92 17.40
C VAL A 334 25.15 28.05 16.74
N GLY A 335 24.64 28.67 15.67
CA GLY A 335 25.33 29.73 14.91
C GLY A 335 26.19 29.21 13.76
N ALA A 336 26.02 27.94 13.35
CA ALA A 336 26.74 27.32 12.25
C ALA A 336 26.04 27.53 10.89
N SER A 337 26.80 27.40 9.81
CA SER A 337 26.23 27.35 8.45
C SER A 337 25.53 26.01 8.21
N PRO A 338 24.37 25.98 7.53
CA PRO A 338 23.68 24.73 7.21
C PRO A 338 24.57 23.79 6.38
N ALA A 339 24.52 22.49 6.69
CA ALA A 339 25.18 21.48 5.87
C ALA A 339 24.31 21.12 4.66
N THR A 340 24.93 20.59 3.61
CA THR A 340 24.26 20.08 2.40
C THR A 340 23.61 18.71 2.59
N ARG A 341 23.89 18.06 3.73
CA ARG A 341 23.35 16.76 4.14
C ARG A 341 22.73 16.86 5.53
N THR A 342 21.97 15.86 5.92
CA THR A 342 21.45 15.71 7.29
C THR A 342 22.61 15.76 8.29
N ALA A 343 22.57 16.72 9.21
CA ALA A 343 23.67 16.97 10.15
C ALA A 343 23.17 17.55 11.48
N THR A 344 23.90 17.22 12.55
CA THR A 344 23.81 17.94 13.83
C THR A 344 25.14 18.63 14.11
N PHE A 345 25.09 19.72 14.86
CA PHE A 345 26.26 20.58 15.08
C PHE A 345 26.55 20.68 16.57
N LEU A 346 27.79 20.37 16.94
CA LEU A 346 28.33 20.63 18.26
C LEU A 346 28.98 22.03 18.26
N SER A 347 28.66 22.84 19.26
CA SER A 347 29.31 24.11 19.52
C SER A 347 30.03 24.07 20.86
N VAL A 348 31.33 24.29 20.84
CA VAL A 348 32.20 24.37 22.03
C VAL A 348 32.89 25.72 22.02
N ALA A 349 32.52 26.62 22.94
CA ALA A 349 33.12 27.96 23.04
C ALA A 349 33.19 28.75 21.71
N GLY A 350 32.15 28.60 20.85
CA GLY A 350 32.06 29.26 19.54
C GLY A 350 32.74 28.53 18.39
N ARG A 351 33.45 27.42 18.64
CA ARG A 351 33.92 26.50 17.59
C ARG A 351 32.79 25.52 17.25
N HIS A 352 32.54 25.32 15.95
CA HIS A 352 31.51 24.40 15.46
C HIS A 352 32.14 23.13 14.89
N VAL A 353 31.63 21.99 15.31
CA VAL A 353 31.95 20.66 14.78
C VAL A 353 30.67 20.08 14.20
N VAL A 354 30.76 19.59 12.98
CA VAL A 354 29.61 18.99 12.28
C VAL A 354 29.66 17.47 12.42
N PHE A 355 28.52 16.87 12.71
CA PHE A 355 28.29 15.43 12.62
C PHE A 355 27.30 15.20 11.48
N THR A 356 27.77 14.65 10.38
CA THR A 356 26.95 14.32 9.22
C THR A 356 26.39 12.91 9.37
N PHE A 357 25.18 12.71 8.84
CA PHE A 357 24.51 11.42 8.87
C PHE A 357 24.21 10.98 7.44
N THR A 358 24.36 9.68 7.23
CA THR A 358 23.84 8.98 6.06
C THR A 358 22.75 8.02 6.51
N ASP A 359 21.71 7.88 5.70
CA ASP A 359 20.75 6.78 5.89
C ASP A 359 21.29 5.56 5.14
N ALA A 360 21.21 4.39 5.76
CA ALA A 360 21.68 3.17 5.13
C ALA A 360 20.63 2.69 4.12
N LEU A 361 21.08 2.25 2.94
CA LEU A 361 20.20 1.55 2.02
C LEU A 361 19.65 0.29 2.67
N ARG A 362 18.35 0.06 2.44
CA ARG A 362 17.70 -1.18 2.84
C ARG A 362 18.36 -2.36 2.10
N PRO A 363 18.64 -3.49 2.77
CA PRO A 363 19.25 -4.64 2.11
C PRO A 363 18.44 -5.07 0.88
N GLY A 364 19.08 -5.37 -0.24
CA GLY A 364 18.35 -5.76 -1.45
C GLY A 364 17.80 -4.60 -2.29
N ALA A 365 17.95 -3.34 -1.86
CA ALA A 365 17.44 -2.18 -2.61
C ALA A 365 18.12 -2.04 -3.97
N LEU A 366 19.46 -2.16 -4.00
CA LEU A 366 20.24 -2.09 -5.23
C LEU A 366 19.84 -3.22 -6.20
N GLU A 367 19.74 -4.45 -5.70
CA GLU A 367 19.35 -5.62 -6.47
C GLU A 367 17.92 -5.49 -7.02
N ALA A 368 16.98 -4.99 -6.21
CA ALA A 368 15.61 -4.78 -6.62
C ALA A 368 15.49 -3.72 -7.72
N VAL A 369 16.12 -2.55 -7.55
CA VAL A 369 16.11 -1.49 -8.56
C VAL A 369 16.76 -1.96 -9.86
N ALA A 370 17.91 -2.63 -9.77
CA ALA A 370 18.58 -3.19 -10.94
C ALA A 370 17.72 -4.23 -11.68
N ALA A 371 17.06 -5.13 -10.96
CA ALA A 371 16.16 -6.13 -11.54
C ALA A 371 14.94 -5.50 -12.23
N LEU A 372 14.34 -4.46 -11.64
CA LEU A 372 13.21 -3.75 -12.22
C LEU A 372 13.62 -2.97 -13.49
N LYS A 373 14.77 -2.28 -13.48
CA LYS A 373 15.33 -1.64 -14.68
C LYS A 373 15.65 -2.67 -15.78
N ALA A 374 16.21 -3.82 -15.41
CA ALA A 374 16.51 -4.91 -16.36
C ALA A 374 15.26 -5.51 -17.02
N GLN A 375 14.09 -5.41 -16.36
CA GLN A 375 12.78 -5.77 -16.92
C GLN A 375 12.19 -4.68 -17.84
N GLY A 376 12.92 -3.59 -18.08
CA GLY A 376 12.50 -2.47 -18.93
C GLY A 376 11.49 -1.53 -18.29
N LEU A 377 11.36 -1.55 -16.95
CA LEU A 377 10.47 -0.64 -16.23
C LEU A 377 11.14 0.72 -16.04
N GLY A 378 10.38 1.80 -16.20
CA GLY A 378 10.81 3.11 -15.73
C GLY A 378 10.89 3.14 -14.20
N VAL A 379 11.85 3.86 -13.64
CA VAL A 379 12.05 3.95 -12.18
C VAL A 379 12.23 5.41 -11.79
N THR A 380 11.38 5.90 -10.89
CA THR A 380 11.44 7.26 -10.32
C THR A 380 11.61 7.20 -8.80
N LEU A 381 12.41 8.09 -8.25
CA LEU A 381 12.54 8.31 -6.80
C LEU A 381 11.82 9.61 -6.39
N LEU A 382 10.86 9.53 -5.46
CA LEU A 382 10.22 10.70 -4.86
C LEU A 382 10.58 10.78 -3.37
N SER A 383 10.87 11.98 -2.87
CA SER A 383 11.12 12.18 -1.44
C SER A 383 10.81 13.61 -1.00
N GLY A 384 10.41 13.76 0.26
CA GLY A 384 10.29 15.06 0.93
C GLY A 384 11.63 15.64 1.39
N ASP A 385 12.72 14.86 1.32
CA ASP A 385 14.04 15.27 1.80
C ASP A 385 14.72 16.33 0.93
N VAL A 386 15.80 16.91 1.46
CA VAL A 386 16.62 17.90 0.76
C VAL A 386 17.31 17.29 -0.49
N PRO A 387 17.50 18.08 -1.57
CA PRO A 387 18.03 17.58 -2.84
C PRO A 387 19.34 16.78 -2.74
N GLY A 388 20.30 17.24 -1.92
CA GLY A 388 21.58 16.55 -1.78
C GLY A 388 21.49 15.14 -1.17
N ALA A 389 20.49 14.89 -0.32
CA ALA A 389 20.27 13.57 0.27
C ALA A 389 19.57 12.62 -0.71
N VAL A 390 18.64 13.14 -1.52
CA VAL A 390 17.93 12.36 -2.54
C VAL A 390 18.86 12.00 -3.69
N GLU A 391 19.66 12.96 -4.17
CA GLU A 391 20.61 12.74 -5.27
C GLU A 391 21.66 11.67 -4.92
N ALA A 392 22.14 11.64 -3.67
CA ALA A 392 23.11 10.64 -3.23
C ALA A 392 22.55 9.21 -3.32
N ILE A 393 21.33 8.99 -2.82
CA ILE A 393 20.63 7.70 -2.88
C ILE A 393 20.27 7.33 -4.32
N ALA A 394 19.78 8.29 -5.10
CA ALA A 394 19.47 8.08 -6.52
C ALA A 394 20.71 7.61 -7.30
N ARG A 395 21.86 8.27 -7.08
CA ARG A 395 23.12 7.92 -7.74
C ARG A 395 23.63 6.54 -7.32
N GLU A 396 23.54 6.20 -6.03
CA GLU A 396 23.96 4.89 -5.51
C GLU A 396 23.12 3.74 -6.09
N LEU A 397 21.82 3.96 -6.26
CA LEU A 397 20.88 2.99 -6.85
C LEU A 397 20.83 3.04 -8.39
N GLY A 398 21.51 4.01 -9.01
CA GLY A 398 21.47 4.24 -10.45
C GLY A 398 20.09 4.66 -10.96
N ILE A 399 19.36 5.49 -10.22
CA ILE A 399 18.07 6.06 -10.60
C ILE A 399 18.30 7.46 -11.20
N ASP A 400 17.94 7.62 -12.47
CA ASP A 400 18.19 8.85 -13.23
C ASP A 400 17.09 9.90 -13.00
N ASP A 401 15.86 9.46 -12.74
CA ASP A 401 14.68 10.30 -12.50
C ASP A 401 14.37 10.39 -11.01
N TRP A 402 14.62 11.56 -10.40
CA TRP A 402 14.41 11.76 -8.97
C TRP A 402 13.92 13.17 -8.66
N HIS A 403 13.07 13.28 -7.63
CA HIS A 403 12.50 14.53 -7.16
C HIS A 403 12.63 14.64 -5.64
N ALA A 404 13.06 15.81 -5.18
CA ALA A 404 13.30 16.13 -3.78
C ALA A 404 12.36 17.26 -3.31
N GLY A 405 12.12 17.35 -1.99
CA GLY A 405 11.21 18.33 -1.41
C GLY A 405 9.74 18.16 -1.84
N VAL A 406 9.32 16.95 -2.22
CA VAL A 406 7.97 16.67 -2.72
C VAL A 406 7.00 16.50 -1.55
N LEU A 407 5.92 17.29 -1.51
CA LEU A 407 4.87 17.19 -0.50
C LEU A 407 3.96 15.96 -0.76
N PRO A 408 3.27 15.43 0.27
CA PRO A 408 2.36 14.27 0.11
C PRO A 408 1.33 14.41 -1.01
N GLU A 409 0.65 15.57 -1.10
CA GLU A 409 -0.34 15.86 -2.15
C GLU A 409 0.30 15.90 -3.54
N ASP A 410 1.53 16.45 -3.63
CA ASP A 410 2.28 16.52 -4.88
C ASP A 410 2.74 15.13 -5.34
N LYS A 411 3.14 14.24 -4.41
CA LYS A 411 3.46 12.84 -4.73
C LYS A 411 2.24 12.14 -5.34
N ALA A 412 1.07 12.28 -4.71
CA ALA A 412 -0.17 11.69 -5.20
C ALA A 412 -0.56 12.24 -6.58
N ARG A 413 -0.40 13.56 -6.81
CA ARG A 413 -0.64 14.19 -8.10
C ARG A 413 0.32 13.66 -9.17
N MET A 414 1.61 13.54 -8.88
CA MET A 414 2.60 13.01 -9.84
C MET A 414 2.27 11.57 -10.25
N VAL A 415 1.89 10.71 -9.29
CA VAL A 415 1.45 9.33 -9.59
C VAL A 415 0.18 9.33 -10.45
N ALA A 416 -0.77 10.23 -10.16
CA ALA A 416 -1.99 10.38 -10.95
C ALA A 416 -1.70 10.89 -12.38
N ASP A 417 -0.80 11.85 -12.53
CA ASP A 417 -0.38 12.42 -13.83
C ASP A 417 0.31 11.35 -14.70
N MET A 418 1.18 10.52 -14.10
CA MET A 418 1.77 9.35 -14.77
C MET A 418 0.68 8.37 -15.22
N GLY A 419 -0.29 8.08 -14.35
CA GLY A 419 -1.44 7.24 -14.70
C GLY A 419 -2.28 7.82 -15.85
N ALA A 420 -2.49 9.13 -15.88
CA ALA A 420 -3.21 9.84 -16.94
C ALA A 420 -2.45 9.84 -18.27
N ALA A 421 -1.10 9.83 -18.21
CA ALA A 421 -0.24 9.65 -19.37
C ALA A 421 -0.23 8.20 -19.92
N GLY A 422 -0.92 7.28 -19.24
CA GLY A 422 -1.06 5.88 -19.66
C GLY A 422 -0.13 4.91 -18.95
N GLU A 423 0.71 5.38 -18.03
CA GLU A 423 1.59 4.52 -17.25
C GLU A 423 0.81 3.66 -16.25
N ARG A 424 1.28 2.43 -16.03
CA ARG A 424 0.79 1.53 -14.99
C ARG A 424 1.77 1.59 -13.84
N VAL A 425 1.55 2.55 -12.93
CA VAL A 425 2.48 2.86 -11.84
C VAL A 425 2.38 1.85 -10.69
N LEU A 426 3.51 1.27 -10.33
CA LEU A 426 3.74 0.62 -9.04
C LEU A 426 4.33 1.63 -8.05
N MET A 427 3.62 1.95 -6.98
CA MET A 427 4.15 2.77 -5.88
C MET A 427 4.68 1.88 -4.75
N VAL A 428 5.90 2.14 -4.30
CA VAL A 428 6.51 1.47 -3.15
C VAL A 428 6.80 2.52 -2.07
N GLY A 429 6.19 2.38 -0.90
CA GLY A 429 6.23 3.39 0.17
C GLY A 429 5.83 2.82 1.53
N ASP A 430 6.23 3.47 2.62
CA ASP A 430 6.02 3.00 3.99
C ASP A 430 5.39 4.04 4.93
N GLY A 431 5.32 5.32 4.51
CA GLY A 431 4.78 6.41 5.31
C GLY A 431 3.29 6.68 5.09
N LEU A 432 2.65 7.35 6.05
CA LEU A 432 1.28 7.85 5.89
C LEU A 432 1.23 9.00 4.87
N ASN A 433 2.34 9.74 4.73
CA ASN A 433 2.64 10.69 3.65
C ASN A 433 2.48 10.09 2.24
N ASP A 434 2.67 8.77 2.08
CA ASP A 434 2.55 8.10 0.79
C ASP A 434 1.16 7.48 0.59
N THR A 435 0.28 7.52 1.58
CA THR A 435 -1.01 6.81 1.57
C THR A 435 -1.87 7.21 0.37
N ALA A 436 -1.94 8.51 0.04
CA ALA A 436 -2.67 8.99 -1.12
C ALA A 436 -2.03 8.53 -2.44
N ALA A 437 -0.70 8.55 -2.54
CA ALA A 437 0.03 8.06 -3.71
C ALA A 437 -0.08 6.54 -3.89
N LEU A 438 0.02 5.76 -2.81
CA LEU A 438 -0.17 4.31 -2.76
C LEU A 438 -1.61 3.92 -3.11
N ALA A 439 -2.58 4.73 -2.68
CA ALA A 439 -3.99 4.51 -3.02
C ALA A 439 -4.26 4.81 -4.50
N GLY A 440 -3.66 5.89 -5.05
CA GLY A 440 -3.82 6.31 -6.44
C GLY A 440 -3.04 5.47 -7.46
N ALA A 441 -2.03 4.72 -7.03
CA ALA A 441 -1.20 3.91 -7.91
C ALA A 441 -1.97 2.73 -8.56
N HIS A 442 -1.50 2.30 -9.74
CA HIS A 442 -2.03 1.12 -10.40
C HIS A 442 -1.78 -0.15 -9.59
N VAL A 443 -0.73 -0.21 -8.79
CA VAL A 443 -0.52 -1.22 -7.73
C VAL A 443 0.38 -0.62 -6.66
N SER A 444 0.23 -1.05 -5.40
CA SER A 444 1.02 -0.52 -4.29
C SER A 444 1.63 -1.58 -3.39
N ILE A 445 2.88 -1.37 -2.96
CA ILE A 445 3.61 -2.27 -2.08
C ILE A 445 4.16 -1.47 -0.89
N SER A 446 3.93 -1.96 0.34
CA SER A 446 4.51 -1.35 1.54
C SER A 446 5.40 -2.33 2.32
N PRO A 447 6.54 -1.91 2.86
CA PRO A 447 7.29 -2.68 3.87
C PRO A 447 6.44 -3.04 5.08
N ALA A 448 6.73 -4.17 5.73
CA ALA A 448 6.11 -4.55 7.00
C ALA A 448 6.68 -3.78 8.20
N SER A 449 7.62 -2.86 7.99
CA SER A 449 7.97 -1.82 8.95
C SER A 449 7.09 -0.57 8.82
N ALA A 450 6.31 -0.44 7.73
CA ALA A 450 5.43 0.70 7.49
C ALA A 450 4.40 0.89 8.61
N LEU A 451 3.88 2.11 8.74
CA LEU A 451 2.78 2.40 9.66
C LEU A 451 1.56 1.50 9.37
N GLU A 452 0.77 1.22 10.41
CA GLU A 452 -0.40 0.34 10.30
C GLU A 452 -1.37 0.82 9.21
N ALA A 453 -1.67 2.12 9.16
CA ALA A 453 -2.51 2.73 8.14
C ALA A 453 -1.97 2.56 6.70
N THR A 454 -0.65 2.66 6.50
CA THR A 454 -0.02 2.49 5.18
C THR A 454 -0.10 1.04 4.71
N ARG A 455 0.07 0.08 5.64
CA ARG A 455 -0.16 -1.35 5.33
C ARG A 455 -1.60 -1.60 4.94
N VAL A 456 -2.56 -0.84 5.48
CA VAL A 456 -3.98 -0.99 5.15
C VAL A 456 -4.27 -0.60 3.69
N VAL A 457 -3.64 0.43 3.14
CA VAL A 457 -3.80 0.85 1.73
C VAL A 457 -3.12 -0.05 0.70
N SER A 458 -1.97 -0.63 1.07
CA SER A 458 -1.14 -1.39 0.13
C SER A 458 -1.86 -2.62 -0.46
N ASP A 459 -1.66 -2.87 -1.76
CA ASP A 459 -2.09 -4.12 -2.41
C ASP A 459 -1.31 -5.32 -1.88
N MET A 460 -0.03 -5.09 -1.56
CA MET A 460 0.89 -6.10 -1.07
C MET A 460 1.79 -5.56 0.05
N VAL A 461 2.16 -6.42 0.99
CA VAL A 461 3.04 -6.08 2.11
C VAL A 461 4.31 -6.91 2.05
N LEU A 462 5.47 -6.27 2.06
CA LEU A 462 6.77 -6.94 2.14
C LEU A 462 7.12 -7.24 3.60
N LEU A 463 6.97 -8.49 4.01
CA LEU A 463 7.21 -8.99 5.37
C LEU A 463 8.69 -8.99 5.79
N GLY A 464 9.59 -9.13 4.83
CA GLY A 464 11.04 -9.18 5.07
C GLY A 464 11.68 -7.80 5.18
N ALA A 465 12.85 -7.73 5.83
CA ALA A 465 13.63 -6.50 5.89
C ALA A 465 14.25 -6.10 4.55
N SER A 466 14.45 -7.07 3.64
CA SER A 466 15.10 -6.87 2.34
C SER A 466 14.12 -6.58 1.21
N LEU A 467 14.44 -5.63 0.34
CA LEU A 467 13.68 -5.31 -0.88
C LEU A 467 13.92 -6.28 -2.04
N ALA A 468 14.90 -7.18 -1.95
CA ALA A 468 15.24 -8.10 -3.05
C ALA A 468 14.03 -8.86 -3.65
N PRO A 469 13.03 -9.33 -2.86
CA PRO A 469 11.85 -10.00 -3.40
C PRO A 469 11.02 -9.14 -4.37
N LEU A 470 11.09 -7.81 -4.28
CA LEU A 470 10.38 -6.88 -5.15
C LEU A 470 10.79 -7.05 -6.61
N GLY A 471 12.08 -7.29 -6.88
CA GLY A 471 12.59 -7.49 -8.23
C GLY A 471 11.95 -8.70 -8.93
N ASP A 472 11.73 -9.79 -8.19
CA ASP A 472 11.11 -11.01 -8.71
C ASP A 472 9.57 -10.91 -8.80
N ALA A 473 8.95 -9.98 -8.08
CA ALA A 473 7.50 -9.92 -7.90
C ALA A 473 6.77 -9.65 -9.22
N VAL A 474 7.26 -8.69 -10.01
CA VAL A 474 6.67 -8.31 -11.30
C VAL A 474 6.77 -9.45 -12.30
N ASP A 475 7.92 -10.10 -12.39
CA ASP A 475 8.12 -11.26 -13.25
C ASP A 475 7.24 -12.44 -12.86
N LEU A 476 7.07 -12.71 -11.57
CA LEU A 476 6.16 -13.73 -11.09
C LEU A 476 4.71 -13.39 -11.43
N ALA A 477 4.30 -12.13 -11.28
CA ALA A 477 2.98 -11.66 -11.66
C ALA A 477 2.73 -11.82 -13.17
N ARG A 478 3.70 -11.44 -14.02
CA ARG A 478 3.63 -11.66 -15.48
C ARG A 478 3.51 -13.14 -15.84
N LYS A 479 4.27 -14.02 -15.18
CA LYS A 479 4.15 -15.47 -15.35
C LYS A 479 2.78 -15.98 -14.94
N ALA A 480 2.26 -15.53 -13.79
CA ALA A 480 0.92 -15.88 -13.31
C ALA A 480 -0.16 -15.46 -14.32
N THR A 481 -0.13 -14.22 -14.80
CA THR A 481 -1.06 -13.73 -15.83
C THR A 481 -0.96 -14.50 -17.14
N ARG A 482 0.25 -14.93 -17.54
CA ARG A 482 0.42 -15.83 -18.69
C ARG A 482 -0.27 -17.18 -18.46
N ARG A 483 -0.11 -17.79 -17.27
CA ARG A 483 -0.79 -19.05 -16.93
C ARG A 483 -2.32 -18.91 -16.90
N ILE A 484 -2.85 -17.78 -16.45
CA ILE A 484 -4.28 -17.47 -16.53
C ILE A 484 -4.74 -17.51 -18.01
N LYS A 485 -4.02 -16.83 -18.91
CA LYS A 485 -4.33 -16.81 -20.35
C LYS A 485 -4.19 -18.20 -20.99
N GLU A 486 -3.21 -18.99 -20.58
CA GLU A 486 -3.07 -20.39 -21.00
C GLU A 486 -4.28 -21.24 -20.57
N ASN A 487 -4.74 -21.09 -19.33
CA ASN A 487 -5.93 -21.78 -18.83
C ASN A 487 -7.19 -21.42 -19.64
N PHE A 488 -7.35 -20.15 -19.99
CA PHE A 488 -8.43 -19.71 -20.87
C PHE A 488 -8.32 -20.31 -22.27
N SER A 489 -7.10 -20.42 -22.80
CA SER A 489 -6.85 -21.05 -24.10
C SER A 489 -7.20 -22.54 -24.09
N ILE A 490 -6.85 -23.26 -23.02
CA ILE A 490 -7.22 -24.67 -22.82
C ILE A 490 -8.74 -24.82 -22.76
N ALA A 491 -9.42 -23.99 -21.96
CA ALA A 491 -10.87 -24.01 -21.85
C ALA A 491 -11.56 -23.69 -23.18
N ALA A 492 -11.06 -22.72 -23.94
CA ALA A 492 -11.57 -22.36 -25.25
C ALA A 492 -11.38 -23.48 -26.27
N LEU A 493 -10.20 -24.11 -26.32
CA LEU A 493 -9.92 -25.23 -27.22
C LEU A 493 -10.82 -26.44 -26.92
N TYR A 494 -11.01 -26.76 -25.64
CA TYR A 494 -11.94 -27.79 -25.22
C TYR A 494 -13.37 -27.49 -25.70
N ASN A 495 -13.86 -26.27 -25.46
CA ASN A 495 -15.20 -25.87 -25.89
C ASN A 495 -15.36 -25.86 -27.41
N ALA A 496 -14.31 -25.50 -28.16
CA ALA A 496 -14.33 -25.52 -29.62
C ALA A 496 -14.61 -26.92 -30.20
N VAL A 497 -14.24 -27.98 -29.47
CA VAL A 497 -14.55 -29.37 -29.84
C VAL A 497 -15.88 -29.81 -29.25
N ALA A 498 -16.09 -29.54 -27.96
CA ALA A 498 -17.23 -30.06 -27.21
C ALA A 498 -18.57 -29.46 -27.66
N VAL A 499 -18.60 -28.16 -27.98
CA VAL A 499 -19.81 -27.43 -28.38
C VAL A 499 -20.39 -27.94 -29.71
N PRO A 500 -19.62 -28.10 -30.80
CA PRO A 500 -20.13 -28.71 -32.02
C PRO A 500 -20.73 -30.11 -31.81
N LEU A 501 -20.11 -30.96 -30.99
CA LEU A 501 -20.67 -32.28 -30.67
C LEU A 501 -22.01 -32.18 -29.94
N ALA A 502 -22.16 -31.23 -29.02
CA ALA A 502 -23.41 -30.98 -28.34
C ALA A 502 -24.49 -30.43 -29.28
N LEU A 503 -24.14 -29.48 -30.16
CA LEU A 503 -25.04 -28.92 -31.16
C LEU A 503 -25.52 -29.99 -32.15
N ALA A 504 -24.68 -30.95 -32.49
CA ALA A 504 -25.02 -32.08 -33.36
C ALA A 504 -25.86 -33.17 -32.64
N GLY A 505 -26.14 -33.01 -31.33
CA GLY A 505 -26.92 -33.97 -30.56
C GLY A 505 -26.16 -35.22 -30.12
N PHE A 506 -24.83 -35.27 -30.32
CA PHE A 506 -24.00 -36.42 -29.95
C PHE A 506 -23.54 -36.39 -28.48
N ALA A 507 -23.66 -35.25 -27.79
CA ALA A 507 -23.28 -35.14 -26.39
C ALA A 507 -24.45 -35.44 -25.45
N THR A 508 -24.33 -36.54 -24.70
CA THR A 508 -25.23 -36.81 -23.56
C THR A 508 -24.86 -35.90 -22.38
N PRO A 509 -25.81 -35.58 -21.47
CA PRO A 509 -25.52 -34.81 -20.26
C PRO A 509 -24.39 -35.41 -19.41
N LEU A 510 -24.28 -36.74 -19.35
CA LEU A 510 -23.20 -37.44 -18.65
C LEU A 510 -21.83 -37.22 -19.31
N ALA A 511 -21.76 -37.33 -20.64
CA ALA A 511 -20.53 -37.07 -21.39
C ALA A 511 -20.08 -35.60 -21.21
N ALA A 512 -21.03 -34.66 -21.24
CA ALA A 512 -20.77 -33.24 -20.98
C ALA A 512 -20.21 -33.00 -19.56
N ALA A 513 -20.77 -33.67 -18.54
CA ALA A 513 -20.30 -33.55 -17.16
C ALA A 513 -18.87 -34.11 -16.95
N LEU A 514 -18.56 -35.27 -17.54
CA LEU A 514 -17.21 -35.86 -17.48
C LEU A 514 -16.18 -34.97 -18.16
N ALA A 515 -16.53 -34.44 -19.32
CA ALA A 515 -15.66 -33.61 -20.13
C ALA A 515 -15.38 -32.24 -19.43
N MET A 516 -16.38 -31.65 -18.76
CA MET A 516 -16.21 -30.47 -17.90
C MET A 516 -15.28 -30.74 -16.70
N SER A 517 -15.43 -31.92 -16.08
CA SER A 517 -14.60 -32.33 -14.94
C SER A 517 -13.14 -32.49 -15.35
N ALA A 518 -12.89 -33.11 -16.50
CA ALA A 518 -11.54 -33.24 -17.07
C ALA A 518 -10.92 -31.87 -17.34
N SER A 519 -11.65 -30.94 -17.97
CA SER A 519 -11.17 -29.58 -18.21
C SER A 519 -10.81 -28.84 -16.92
N SER A 520 -11.61 -29.00 -15.87
CA SER A 520 -11.38 -28.34 -14.57
C SER A 520 -10.12 -28.89 -13.88
N ILE A 521 -9.89 -30.21 -13.98
CA ILE A 521 -8.66 -30.86 -13.48
C ILE A 521 -7.45 -30.36 -14.26
N THR A 522 -7.51 -30.29 -15.60
CA THR A 522 -6.40 -29.81 -16.42
C THR A 522 -6.02 -28.37 -16.10
N VAL A 523 -7.00 -27.48 -15.95
CA VAL A 523 -6.77 -26.08 -15.54
C VAL A 523 -6.17 -25.98 -14.14
N SER A 524 -6.64 -26.81 -13.20
CA SER A 524 -6.09 -26.85 -11.84
C SER A 524 -4.63 -27.33 -11.84
N LEU A 525 -4.32 -28.40 -12.57
CA LEU A 525 -2.96 -28.92 -12.72
C LEU A 525 -2.02 -27.93 -13.41
N ASN A 526 -2.50 -27.21 -14.43
CA ASN A 526 -1.69 -26.18 -15.09
C ASN A 526 -1.41 -25.01 -14.14
N SER A 527 -2.38 -24.62 -13.31
CA SER A 527 -2.21 -23.57 -12.29
C SER A 527 -1.14 -23.95 -11.25
N LEU A 528 -1.08 -25.23 -10.85
CA LEU A 528 -0.08 -25.73 -9.90
C LEU A 528 1.36 -25.74 -10.43
N ARG A 529 1.57 -25.64 -11.76
CA ARG A 529 2.93 -25.53 -12.33
C ARG A 529 3.71 -24.33 -11.79
N LEU A 530 3.01 -23.26 -11.42
CA LEU A 530 3.60 -22.07 -10.82
C LEU A 530 4.30 -22.35 -9.47
N VAL A 531 3.83 -23.39 -8.76
CA VAL A 531 4.40 -23.86 -7.48
C VAL A 531 5.61 -24.77 -7.73
N TRP A 532 5.61 -25.54 -8.81
CA TRP A 532 6.62 -26.56 -9.12
C TRP A 532 7.82 -26.04 -9.93
N GLU A 533 7.71 -24.87 -10.57
CA GLU A 533 8.84 -24.21 -11.21
C GLU A 533 9.89 -23.82 -10.16
N LYS A 534 10.99 -24.59 -10.08
CA LYS A 534 12.18 -24.24 -9.30
C LYS A 534 12.75 -22.91 -9.80
N ARG A 535 13.35 -22.12 -8.90
CA ARG A 535 14.17 -20.95 -9.26
C ARG A 535 15.13 -21.36 -10.37
N ALA A 536 15.04 -20.68 -11.52
CA ALA A 536 16.06 -20.72 -12.55
C ALA A 536 17.24 -19.85 -12.12
#